data_AF-A0A943PKD3-F1
#
_entry.id   AF-A0A943PKD3-F1
#
_cell.length_a   1.000
_cell.length_b   1.000
_cell.length_c   1.000
_cell.angle_alpha   90.00
_cell.angle_beta   90.00
_cell.angle_gamma   90.00
#
_symmetry.space_group_name_H-M   'P 1'
#
loop_
_entity.id
_entity.type
_entity.pdbx_description
1 polymer ?
#
loop_
_entity_poly.entity_id
_entity_poly.type
_entity_poly.pdbx_seq_one_letter_code
_entity_poly.pdbx_strand_id
1 'polypeptide(L)'
;MADKEKEIPEENYNLDEDFEDEEEIVTLHNENTDKDEDFRVVWYIEDGGKNYLFLNPVDPSDDIAEDEVLICEYGETKNGEEFVNPVDDEKELERIYNLYVKEYEEAAKDE
;
A
#
# COMPACT_ATOMS: atom_id res chain seq x y z
N MET A 1 23.93 -35.17 5.28
CA MET A 1 23.67 -33.73 5.43
C MET A 1 23.13 -33.30 4.08
N ALA A 2 21.82 -33.11 4.00
CA ALA A 2 21.15 -32.72 2.78
C ALA A 2 20.35 -31.47 3.17
N ASP A 3 21.00 -30.33 3.00
CA ASP A 3 20.39 -29.02 3.13
C ASP A 3 19.38 -28.90 1.98
N LYS A 4 18.11 -28.86 2.37
CA LYS A 4 16.99 -28.70 1.45
C LYS A 4 16.93 -27.21 1.11
N GLU A 5 17.39 -26.86 -0.08
CA GLU A 5 17.19 -25.55 -0.69
C GLU A 5 15.68 -25.24 -0.64
N LYS A 6 15.31 -24.17 0.07
CA LYS A 6 13.96 -23.61 0.03
C LYS A 6 13.83 -22.88 -1.30
N GLU A 7 13.12 -23.50 -2.25
CA GLU A 7 12.51 -22.80 -3.38
C GLU A 7 11.55 -21.73 -2.81
N ILE A 8 11.89 -20.47 -3.06
CA ILE A 8 10.94 -19.34 -3.00
C ILE A 8 10.18 -19.37 -4.32
N PRO A 9 8.84 -19.49 -4.33
CA PRO A 9 8.09 -19.35 -5.56
C PRO A 9 8.12 -17.88 -5.98
N GLU A 10 8.69 -17.60 -7.15
CA GLU A 10 8.55 -16.34 -7.84
C GLU A 10 7.08 -16.22 -8.29
N GLU A 11 6.23 -15.59 -7.47
CA GLU A 11 4.90 -15.19 -7.91
C GLU A 11 5.04 -13.97 -8.82
N ASN A 12 5.21 -14.30 -10.11
CA ASN A 12 5.10 -13.39 -11.22
C ASN A 12 3.64 -12.92 -11.33
N TYR A 13 3.33 -11.75 -10.75
CA TYR A 13 2.06 -11.07 -10.99
C TYR A 13 1.99 -10.70 -12.48
N ASN A 14 1.25 -11.50 -13.24
CA ASN A 14 0.89 -11.19 -14.63
C ASN A 14 -0.07 -9.99 -14.61
N LEU A 15 0.47 -8.80 -14.79
CA LEU A 15 -0.23 -7.52 -14.97
C LEU A 15 -0.72 -7.34 -16.43
N ASP A 16 -1.32 -8.38 -17.01
CA ASP A 16 -1.90 -8.29 -18.35
C ASP A 16 -3.24 -9.03 -18.39
N GLU A 17 -4.34 -8.26 -18.27
CA GLU A 17 -5.65 -8.37 -18.96
C GLU A 17 -6.84 -7.98 -18.05
N ASP A 18 -7.52 -6.88 -18.42
CA ASP A 18 -8.87 -6.42 -18.04
C ASP A 18 -9.12 -5.78 -16.63
N PHE A 19 -8.47 -4.66 -16.30
CA PHE A 19 -8.71 -3.85 -15.09
C PHE A 19 -9.60 -2.60 -15.32
N GLU A 20 -10.79 -2.75 -15.90
CA GLU A 20 -11.83 -1.72 -15.76
C GLU A 20 -12.79 -2.19 -14.67
N ASP A 21 -12.61 -1.68 -13.43
CA ASP A 21 -13.41 -1.91 -12.20
C ASP A 21 -12.95 -3.01 -11.20
N GLU A 22 -11.69 -3.46 -11.21
CA GLU A 22 -11.18 -4.31 -10.11
C GLU A 22 -10.58 -3.47 -8.99
N GLU A 23 -11.09 -3.69 -7.76
CA GLU A 23 -10.56 -3.11 -6.53
C GLU A 23 -9.11 -3.58 -6.34
N GLU A 24 -8.15 -2.65 -6.34
CA GLU A 24 -6.73 -3.00 -6.17
C GLU A 24 -6.47 -3.37 -4.70
N ILE A 25 -6.03 -4.61 -4.48
CA ILE A 25 -5.73 -5.15 -3.15
C ILE A 25 -4.22 -5.32 -3.00
N VAL A 26 -3.69 -4.82 -1.88
CA VAL A 26 -2.31 -5.01 -1.45
C VAL A 26 -2.30 -5.86 -0.19
N THR A 27 -1.59 -6.99 -0.22
CA THR A 27 -1.38 -7.84 0.96
C THR A 27 -0.07 -7.47 1.64
N LEU A 28 -0.13 -7.09 2.91
CA LEU A 28 1.04 -6.74 3.73
C LEU A 28 1.22 -7.74 4.87
N HIS A 29 2.46 -8.12 5.13
CA HIS A 29 2.80 -8.97 6.26
C HIS A 29 2.96 -8.15 7.55
N ASN A 30 2.09 -8.38 8.54
CA ASN A 30 2.16 -7.73 9.84
C ASN A 30 3.15 -8.48 10.75
N GLU A 31 4.34 -7.90 10.93
CA GLU A 31 5.40 -8.48 11.75
C GLU A 31 5.03 -8.60 13.25
N ASN A 32 4.04 -7.85 13.75
CA ASN A 32 3.63 -7.92 15.15
C ASN A 32 2.73 -9.14 15.41
N THR A 33 1.88 -9.49 14.45
CA THR A 33 0.91 -10.59 14.59
C THR A 33 1.32 -11.86 13.84
N ASP A 34 2.37 -11.79 13.00
CA ASP A 34 2.85 -12.85 12.10
C ASP A 34 1.72 -13.36 11.18
N LYS A 35 1.00 -12.41 10.59
CA LYS A 35 -0.13 -12.65 9.68
C LYS A 35 -0.09 -11.70 8.51
N ASP A 36 -0.61 -12.18 7.40
CA ASP A 36 -0.84 -11.36 6.21
C ASP A 36 -2.21 -10.69 6.33
N GLU A 37 -2.25 -9.39 6.04
CA GLU A 37 -3.44 -8.54 6.11
C GLU A 37 -3.66 -7.88 4.74
N ASP A 38 -4.90 -7.90 4.25
CA ASP A 38 -5.27 -7.36 2.95
C ASP A 38 -5.80 -5.94 3.09
N PHE A 39 -5.36 -5.07 2.18
CA PHE A 39 -5.72 -3.66 2.15
C PHE A 39 -6.19 -3.24 0.76
N ARG A 40 -7.25 -2.42 0.70
CA ARG A 40 -7.73 -1.78 -0.52
C ARG A 40 -6.94 -0.51 -0.78
N VAL A 41 -6.50 -0.31 -2.01
CA VAL A 41 -5.94 0.97 -2.45
C VAL A 41 -7.09 1.96 -2.66
N VAL A 42 -7.09 3.01 -1.84
CA VAL A 42 -8.12 4.06 -1.86
C VAL A 42 -7.65 5.25 -2.69
N TRP A 43 -6.37 5.58 -2.61
CA TRP A 43 -5.81 6.74 -3.31
C TRP A 43 -4.32 6.60 -3.54
N TYR A 44 -3.85 7.35 -4.53
CA TYR A 44 -2.47 7.42 -4.95
C TYR A 44 -1.98 8.87 -4.91
N ILE A 45 -0.83 9.12 -4.29
CA ILE A 45 -0.20 10.45 -4.29
C ILE A 45 1.27 10.36 -4.69
N GLU A 46 1.70 11.24 -5.60
CA GLU A 46 3.12 11.50 -5.86
C GLU A 46 3.51 12.83 -5.21
N ASP A 47 4.53 12.81 -4.34
CA ASP A 47 5.09 14.02 -3.74
C ASP A 47 6.61 13.92 -3.64
N GLY A 48 7.31 14.95 -4.14
CA GLY A 48 8.76 15.03 -4.04
C GLY A 48 9.54 13.90 -4.75
N GLY A 49 8.93 13.23 -5.73
CA GLY A 49 9.52 12.09 -6.44
C GLY A 49 9.43 10.77 -5.68
N LYS A 50 8.64 10.74 -4.60
CA LYS A 50 8.19 9.52 -3.92
C LYS A 50 6.72 9.29 -4.25
N ASN A 51 6.31 8.03 -4.18
CA ASN A 51 4.93 7.67 -4.39
C ASN A 51 4.35 7.06 -3.11
N TYR A 52 3.08 7.34 -2.87
CA TYR A 52 2.38 6.96 -1.65
C TYR A 52 1.04 6.29 -1.96
N LEU A 53 0.75 5.22 -1.25
CA LEU A 53 -0.53 4.51 -1.28
C LEU A 53 -1.31 4.82 0.00
N PHE A 54 -2.59 5.11 -0.17
CA PHE A 54 -3.56 5.17 0.91
C PHE A 54 -4.32 3.85 0.92
N LEU A 55 -4.20 3.14 2.03
CA LEU A 55 -4.64 1.76 2.18
C LEU A 55 -5.71 1.68 3.27
N ASN A 56 -6.85 1.08 2.96
CA ASN A 56 -7.92 0.82 3.94
C ASN A 56 -8.01 -0.68 4.20
N PRO A 57 -8.11 -1.14 5.45
CA PRO A 57 -8.15 -2.58 5.73
C PRO A 57 -9.38 -3.25 5.12
N VAL A 58 -9.17 -4.39 4.46
CA VAL A 58 -10.28 -5.25 3.99
C VAL A 58 -10.99 -5.89 5.18
N ASP A 59 -10.21 -6.38 6.14
CA ASP A 59 -10.67 -6.92 7.42
C ASP A 59 -10.00 -6.09 8.54
N PRO A 60 -10.75 -5.23 9.26
CA PRO A 60 -10.19 -4.38 10.30
C PRO A 60 -9.67 -5.22 11.47
N SER A 61 -8.57 -4.79 12.07
CA SER A 61 -7.89 -5.49 13.16
C SER A 61 -7.84 -4.63 14.43
N ASP A 62 -7.24 -5.16 15.50
CA ASP A 62 -6.97 -4.36 16.71
C ASP A 62 -5.94 -3.24 16.44
N ASP A 63 -5.15 -3.33 15.36
CA ASP A 63 -4.12 -2.37 14.98
C ASP A 63 -4.63 -1.25 14.06
N ILE A 64 -5.60 -1.56 13.18
CA ILE A 64 -6.18 -0.59 12.23
C ILE A 64 -7.69 -0.79 12.08
N ALA A 65 -8.45 0.28 12.35
CA ALA A 65 -9.91 0.27 12.25
C ALA A 65 -10.41 0.50 10.80
N GLU A 66 -11.69 0.20 10.56
CA GLU A 66 -12.34 0.36 9.24
C GLU A 66 -12.31 1.82 8.74
N ASP A 67 -12.36 2.80 9.65
CA ASP A 67 -12.32 4.23 9.34
C ASP A 67 -10.90 4.82 9.28
N GLU A 68 -9.88 3.99 9.51
CA GLU A 68 -8.48 4.39 9.42
C GLU A 68 -7.88 4.08 8.05
N VAL A 69 -6.86 4.86 7.71
CA VAL A 69 -6.08 4.69 6.48
C VAL A 69 -4.61 4.54 6.84
N LEU A 70 -4.00 3.48 6.32
CA LEU A 70 -2.56 3.28 6.37
C LEU A 70 -1.92 4.01 5.19
N ILE A 71 -0.91 4.82 5.46
CA ILE A 71 -0.16 5.52 4.43
C ILE A 71 1.18 4.82 4.27
N CYS A 72 1.45 4.30 3.07
CA CYS A 72 2.69 3.63 2.72
C CYS A 72 3.44 4.38 1.63
N GLU A 73 4.77 4.45 1.73
CA GLU A 73 5.63 4.75 0.59
C GLU A 73 5.75 3.49 -0.26
N TYR A 74 5.57 3.63 -1.56
CA TYR A 74 5.77 2.55 -2.51
C TYR A 74 6.74 2.96 -3.62
N GLY A 75 7.51 2.00 -4.11
CA GLY A 75 8.42 2.23 -5.21
C GLY A 75 9.29 1.03 -5.54
N GLU A 76 10.27 1.25 -6.41
CA GLU A 76 11.22 0.22 -6.85
C GLU A 76 12.62 0.50 -6.28
N THR A 77 13.26 -0.54 -5.76
CA THR A 77 14.67 -0.48 -5.34
C THR A 77 15.59 -0.46 -6.57
N LYS A 78 16.88 -0.17 -6.35
CA LYS A 78 17.89 -0.16 -7.43
C LYS A 78 18.08 -1.52 -8.12
N ASN A 79 17.60 -2.60 -7.52
CA ASN A 79 17.70 -3.96 -8.05
C ASN A 79 16.48 -4.35 -8.89
N GLY A 80 15.46 -3.49 -8.97
CA GLY A 80 14.18 -3.82 -9.61
C GLY A 80 13.17 -4.48 -8.67
N GLU A 81 13.45 -4.56 -7.36
CA GLU A 81 12.52 -5.14 -6.38
C GLU A 81 11.56 -4.05 -5.89
N GLU A 82 10.26 -4.28 -5.97
CA GLU A 82 9.23 -3.38 -5.44
C GLU A 82 9.20 -3.42 -3.91
N PHE A 83 8.85 -2.29 -3.29
CA PHE A 83 8.64 -2.20 -1.86
C PHE A 83 7.38 -1.39 -1.56
N VAL A 84 6.72 -1.76 -0.47
CA VAL A 84 5.63 -1.02 0.15
C VAL A 84 5.94 -0.95 1.64
N ASN A 85 6.23 0.23 2.14
CA ASN A 85 6.62 0.43 3.54
C ASN A 85 5.73 1.49 4.20
N PRO A 86 5.24 1.24 5.43
CA PRO A 86 4.48 2.24 6.16
C PRO A 86 5.33 3.49 6.40
N VAL A 87 4.69 4.66 6.34
CA VAL A 87 5.36 5.93 6.65
C VAL A 87 5.34 6.13 8.17
N ASP A 88 6.51 6.05 8.82
CA ASP A 88 6.62 6.23 10.27
C ASP A 88 6.84 7.71 10.71
N ASP A 89 7.28 8.59 9.79
CA ASP A 89 7.57 9.98 10.13
C ASP A 89 6.28 10.81 10.21
N GLU A 90 5.95 11.30 11.41
CA GLU A 90 4.72 12.07 11.67
C GLU A 90 4.57 13.31 10.77
N LYS A 91 5.66 13.98 10.41
CA LYS A 91 5.59 15.18 9.55
C LYS A 91 5.36 14.81 8.10
N GLU A 92 5.94 13.70 7.65
CA GLU A 92 5.68 13.13 6.34
C GLU A 92 4.22 12.66 6.25
N LEU A 93 3.74 11.90 7.23
CA LEU A 93 2.34 11.49 7.34
C LEU A 93 1.38 12.68 7.27
N GLU A 94 1.56 13.70 8.13
CA GLU A 94 0.72 14.89 8.14
C GLU A 94 0.75 15.62 6.79
N ARG A 95 1.93 15.73 6.16
CA ARG A 95 2.07 16.38 4.85
C ARG A 95 1.28 15.63 3.77
N ILE A 96 1.47 14.32 3.68
CA ILE A 96 0.85 13.49 2.64
C ILE A 96 -0.66 13.38 2.86
N TYR A 97 -1.12 13.24 4.11
CA TYR A 97 -2.55 13.27 4.44
C TYR A 97 -3.21 14.60 4.06
N ASN A 98 -2.54 15.74 4.30
CA ASN A 98 -3.07 17.05 3.88
C ASN A 98 -3.17 17.18 2.35
N LEU A 99 -2.27 16.54 1.59
CA LEU A 99 -2.38 16.48 0.12
C LEU A 99 -3.60 15.66 -0.29
N TYR A 100 -3.83 14.51 0.34
CA TYR A 100 -5.01 13.68 0.09
C TYR A 100 -6.32 14.46 0.34
N VAL A 101 -6.44 15.11 1.49
CA VAL A 101 -7.64 15.92 1.80
C VAL A 101 -7.85 17.01 0.75
N LYS A 102 -6.77 17.67 0.32
CA LYS A 102 -6.85 18.71 -0.69
C LYS A 102 -7.31 18.16 -2.05
N GLU A 103 -6.73 17.06 -2.52
CA GLU A 103 -7.12 16.42 -3.79
C GLU A 103 -8.56 15.92 -3.74
N TYR A 104 -8.96 15.29 -2.62
CA TYR A 104 -10.33 14.84 -2.39
C TYR A 104 -11.33 16.01 -2.43
N GLU A 105 -11.04 17.12 -1.75
CA GLU A 105 -11.87 18.32 -1.80
C GLU A 105 -11.93 18.97 -3.19
N GLU A 106 -10.87 18.85 -3.98
CA GLU A 106 -10.85 19.35 -5.36
C GLU A 106 -11.70 18.45 -6.27
N ALA A 107 -11.58 17.14 -6.15
CA ALA A 107 -12.41 16.17 -6.88
C ALA A 107 -13.90 16.33 -6.55
N ALA A 108 -14.24 16.50 -5.27
CA ALA A 108 -15.62 16.67 -4.82
C ALA A 108 -16.27 18.00 -5.27
N LYS A 109 -15.49 18.97 -5.75
CA LYS A 109 -16.00 20.24 -6.31
C LYS A 109 -16.32 20.16 -7.80
N ASP A 110 -15.77 19.17 -8.50
CA ASP A 110 -16.00 18.94 -9.93
C ASP A 110 -17.27 18.09 -10.18
N GLU A 111 -17.90 17.58 -9.11
CA GLU A 111 -19.18 16.86 -9.09
C GLU A 111 -20.39 17.78 -8.80
#